data_AF-A0A382LIT0-F1
#
_entry.id   AF-A0A382LIT0-F1
#
_cell.length_a   1.000
_cell.length_b   1.000
_cell.length_c   1.000
_cell.angle_alpha   90.00
_cell.angle_beta   90.00
_cell.angle_gamma   90.00
#
_symmetry.space_group_name_H-M   'P 1'
#
loop_
_entity.id
_entity.type
_entity.pdbx_description
1 polymer ?
#
loop_
_entity_poly.entity_id
_entity_poly.type
_entity_poly.pdbx_seq_one_letter_code
_entity_poly.pdbx_strand_id
1 'polypeptide(L)' 'MSQKRDVDMVTMSIIDSTMTAICREMGITLMRTSYSTIFNEALDFTCALAAPNGEMIAQAEFCPSM' A
#
# COMPACT_ATOMS: atom_id res chain seq x y z
N MET A 1 23.61 -3.77 21.05
CA MET A 1 22.92 -5.08 21.02
C MET A 1 21.89 -5.04 19.90
N SER A 2 22.22 -5.57 18.72
CA SER A 2 21.25 -5.68 17.62
C SER A 2 20.66 -7.08 17.67
N GLN A 3 19.43 -7.20 18.18
CA GLN A 3 18.72 -8.46 18.29
C GLN A 3 18.21 -8.83 16.88
N LYS A 4 18.91 -9.74 16.21
CA LYS A 4 18.46 -10.33 14.94
C LYS A 4 17.25 -11.19 15.25
N ARG A 5 16.05 -10.66 15.00
CA ARG A 5 14.80 -11.43 15.08
C ARG A 5 14.82 -12.38 13.89
N ASP A 6 14.87 -13.67 14.15
CA ASP A 6 14.79 -14.70 13.11
C ASP A 6 13.33 -14.75 12.63
N VAL A 7 13.02 -13.98 11.59
CA VAL A 7 11.69 -13.94 10.99
C VAL A 7 11.63 -15.09 9.99
N ASP A 8 10.72 -16.03 10.21
CA ASP A 8 10.49 -17.13 9.27
C ASP A 8 9.95 -16.61 7.93
N MET A 9 10.33 -17.28 6.83
CA MET A 9 9.95 -16.87 5.48
C MET A 9 8.43 -16.80 5.30
N VAL A 10 7.67 -17.70 5.93
CA VAL A 10 6.20 -17.67 5.88
C VAL A 10 5.67 -16.39 6.51
N THR A 11 6.23 -15.99 7.66
CA THR A 11 5.83 -14.76 8.35
C THR A 11 6.15 -13.53 7.50
N MET A 12 7.30 -13.52 6.83
CA MET A 12 7.68 -12.43 5.94
C MET A 12 6.71 -12.30 4.76
N SER A 13 6.32 -13.41 4.11
CA SER A 13 5.33 -13.40 3.03
C SER A 13 3.94 -12.97 3.49
N ILE A 14 3.51 -13.36 4.70
CA ILE A 14 2.24 -12.89 5.27
C ILE A 14 2.27 -11.39 5.49
N ILE A 15 3.36 -10.85 6.07
CA ILE A 15 3.48 -9.41 6.29
C ILE A 15 3.47 -8.65 4.97
N ASP A 16 4.25 -9.09 3.98
CA ASP A 16 4.34 -8.46 2.67
C ASP A 16 2.97 -8.40 1.95
N SER A 17 2.27 -9.53 1.88
CA SER A 17 0.93 -9.61 1.30
C SER A 17 -0.10 -8.78 2.08
N THR A 18 0.00 -8.73 3.41
CA THR A 18 -0.89 -7.91 4.25
C THR A 18 -0.67 -6.42 4.01
N MET A 19 0.58 -5.96 3.94
CA MET A 19 0.89 -4.54 3.67
C MET A 19 0.37 -4.10 2.30
N THR A 20 0.51 -4.97 1.30
CA THR A 20 -0.06 -4.74 -0.04
C THR A 20 -1.59 -4.71 -0.01
N ALA A 21 -2.23 -5.62 0.71
CA ALA A 21 -3.68 -5.66 0.86
C ALA A 21 -4.24 -4.40 1.55
N ILE A 22 -3.55 -3.89 2.57
CA ILE A 22 -3.90 -2.62 3.23
C ILE A 22 -3.89 -1.48 2.21
N CYS A 23 -2.84 -1.38 1.39
CA CYS A 23 -2.77 -0.34 0.35
C CYS A 23 -3.92 -0.46 -0.66
N ARG A 24 -4.29 -1.68 -1.04
CA ARG A 24 -5.41 -1.94 -1.97
C ARG A 24 -6.74 -1.47 -1.38
N GLU A 25 -7.03 -1.83 -0.14
CA GLU A 25 -8.26 -1.42 0.55
C GLU A 25 -8.36 0.10 0.73
N MET A 26 -7.23 0.77 1.03
CA MET A 26 -7.19 2.24 1.07
C MET A 26 -7.63 2.85 -0.27
N GLY A 27 -7.13 2.32 -1.39
CA GLY A 27 -7.48 2.86 -2.70
C GLY A 27 -8.92 2.57 -3.13
N ILE A 28 -9.45 1.38 -2.82
CA ILE A 28 -10.87 1.06 -3.04
C ILE A 28 -11.76 2.00 -2.22
N THR A 29 -11.40 2.24 -0.97
CA THR A 29 -12.13 3.16 -0.09
C THR A 29 -12.11 4.58 -0.63
N LEU A 30 -10.96 5.07 -1.07
CA LEU A 30 -10.81 6.40 -1.65
C LEU A 30 -11.65 6.55 -2.93
N MET A 31 -11.57 5.59 -3.84
CA MET A 31 -12.34 5.57 -5.09
C MET A 31 -13.86 5.64 -4.83
N ARG A 32 -14.36 4.87 -3.86
CA ARG A 32 -15.79 4.78 -3.55
C ARG A 32 -16.34 5.98 -2.78
N THR A 33 -15.48 6.73 -2.10
CA THR A 33 -15.89 7.85 -1.23
C THR A 33 -15.52 9.22 -1.81
N SER A 34 -14.67 9.26 -2.83
CA SER A 34 -14.28 10.51 -3.48
C SER A 34 -15.41 11.07 -4.36
N TYR A 35 -15.66 12.37 -4.19
CA TYR A 35 -16.50 13.16 -5.11
C TYR A 35 -15.76 13.61 -6.38
N SER A 36 -14.42 13.58 -6.38
CA SER A 36 -13.61 14.01 -7.52
C SER A 36 -13.56 12.93 -8.58
N THR A 37 -13.92 13.30 -9.82
CA THR A 37 -13.80 12.44 -11.01
C THR A 37 -12.36 12.02 -11.29
N ILE A 38 -11.38 12.82 -10.84
CA ILE A 38 -9.95 12.47 -10.91
C ILE A 38 -9.65 11.19 -10.10
N PHE A 39 -10.30 11.02 -8.95
CA PHE A 39 -10.04 9.87 -8.07
C PHE A 39 -11.04 8.73 -8.22
N ASN A 40 -12.32 9.00 -8.51
CA ASN A 40 -13.33 7.93 -8.60
C ASN A 40 -13.44 7.32 -10.01
N GLU A 41 -13.10 8.06 -11.07
CA GLU A 41 -13.22 7.62 -12.47
C GLU A 41 -11.85 7.53 -13.16
N ALA A 42 -11.03 8.58 -13.09
CA ALA A 42 -9.72 8.61 -13.76
C ALA A 42 -8.64 7.79 -13.02
N LEU A 43 -8.88 7.44 -11.75
CA LEU A 43 -7.98 6.66 -10.89
C LEU A 43 -6.56 7.25 -10.80
N ASP A 44 -6.45 8.57 -10.91
CA ASP A 44 -5.19 9.30 -10.81
C ASP A 44 -4.81 9.53 -9.35
N PHE A 45 -4.43 8.43 -8.70
CA PHE A 45 -3.88 8.42 -7.34
C PHE A 45 -3.14 7.11 -7.10
N THR A 46 -2.32 7.06 -6.05
CA THR A 46 -1.77 5.82 -5.53
C THR A 46 -1.84 5.82 -4.01
N CYS A 47 -1.92 4.63 -3.41
CA CYS A 47 -1.87 4.48 -1.96
C CYS A 47 -0.62 3.67 -1.60
N ALA A 48 0.19 4.20 -0.69
CA ALA A 48 1.42 3.57 -0.26
C ALA A 48 1.61 3.70 1.25
N LEU A 49 2.32 2.72 1.82
CA LEU A 49 2.80 2.74 3.20
C LEU A 49 4.27 3.11 3.20
N ALA A 50 4.64 4.07 4.05
CA ALA A 50 6.01 4.50 4.24
C ALA A 50 6.47 4.22 5.68
N ALA A 51 7.73 3.84 5.82
CA ALA A 51 8.41 3.75 7.08
C ALA A 51 8.67 5.16 7.67
N PRO A 52 8.91 5.28 8.99
CA PRO A 52 9.17 6.58 9.62
C PRO A 52 10.38 7.35 9.06
N ASN A 53 11.29 6.68 8.38
CA ASN A 53 12.44 7.24 7.68
C ASN A 53 12.12 7.72 6.24
N GLY A 54 10.89 7.53 5.77
CA GLY A 54 10.45 7.88 4.42
C GLY A 54 10.64 6.78 3.37
N GLU A 55 11.13 5.60 3.73
CA GLU A 55 11.23 4.47 2.79
C GLU A 55 9.86 3.89 2.48
N MET A 56 9.59 3.58 1.21
CA MET A 56 8.33 2.95 0.81
C MET A 56 8.36 1.46 1.19
N ILE A 57 7.35 1.03 1.95
CA ILE A 57 7.17 -0.37 2.40
C ILE A 57 6.30 -1.13 1.42
N ALA A 58 5.19 -0.55 0.98
CA ALA A 58 4.24 -1.17 0.05
C ALA A 58 3.47 -0.09 -0.72
N GLN A 59 2.96 -0.45 -1.90
CA GLN A 59 2.16 0.41 -2.76
C GLN A 59 1.05 -0.41 -3.44
N ALA A 60 -0.10 0.22 -3.70
CA ALA A 60 -1.16 -0.36 -4.51
C ALA A 60 -1.08 0.05 -5.99
N GLU A 61 -1.56 -0.83 -6.87
CA GLU A 61 -1.45 -0.79 -8.34
C GLU A 61 -2.24 0.34 -9.04
N PHE A 62 -2.73 1.34 -8.30
CA PHE A 62 -3.36 2.52 -8.90
C PHE A 62 -2.23 3.38 -9.48
N CYS A 63 -1.98 3.21 -10.78
CA CYS A 63 -0.92 3.91 -11.51
C CYS A 63 -1.57 5.03 -12.34
N PRO A 64 -1.21 6.31 -12.10
CA PRO A 64 -1.73 7.49 -12.83
C PRO A 64 -1.58 7.53 -14.35
N SER A 65 -0.93 6.55 -14.97
CA SER A 65 -0.37 6.68 -16.32
C SER A 65 -0.60 5.43 -17.18
N MET A 66 -1.86 5.04 -17.39
CA MET A 66 -2.21 4.24 -18.56
C MET A 66 -2.87 5.10 -19.62
#